data_AF-A0A7S0J516-F1
#
_entry.id   AF-A0A7S0J516-F1
#
_cell.length_a   1.000
_cell.length_b   1.000
_cell.length_c   1.000
_cell.angle_alpha   90.00
_cell.angle_beta   90.00
_cell.angle_gamma   90.00
#
_symmetry.space_group_name_H-M   'P 1'
#
loop_
_entity.id
_entity.type
_entity.pdbx_description
1 polymer ?
#
loop_
_entity_poly.entity_id
_entity_poly.type
_entity_poly.pdbx_seq_one_letter_code
_entity_poly.pdbx_strand_id
1 'polypeptide(L)'
;SASASARPGPGKGCHVPVALEGNTLVYHFRSPVESGDLWMCDGAADGAAVRVTHTFPPAVRAKLSAPQELVVGGRHALLYRPPPSPGPQPAIVWAHGGPMAAFSYEYSPIASWLASLGYFVCVPNFAGSVGFGVALMDEVLGDG
;
A
#
# COMPACT_ATOMS: atom_id res chain seq x y z
N SER A 1 1.28 -4.42 -26.76
CA SER A 1 1.47 -2.97 -26.95
C SER A 1 1.35 -2.32 -25.59
N ALA A 2 2.47 -1.84 -25.03
CA ALA A 2 2.51 -1.22 -23.71
C ALA A 2 2.26 0.28 -23.84
N SER A 3 1.26 0.79 -23.14
CA SER A 3 1.02 2.23 -22.99
C SER A 3 0.76 2.52 -21.51
N ALA A 4 1.84 2.52 -20.72
CA ALA A 4 1.85 3.17 -19.42
C ALA A 4 2.30 4.62 -19.62
N SER A 5 1.35 5.51 -19.89
CA SER A 5 1.55 6.95 -19.68
C SER A 5 1.58 7.17 -18.17
N ALA A 6 2.79 7.23 -17.59
CA ALA A 6 2.99 7.60 -16.20
C ALA A 6 2.64 9.08 -16.06
N ARG A 7 1.46 9.38 -15.50
CA ARG A 7 1.04 10.74 -15.16
C ARG A 7 1.91 11.28 -14.03
N PRO A 8 2.23 12.59 -13.97
CA PRO A 8 2.91 13.21 -12.85
C PRO A 8 1.95 13.32 -11.65
N GLY A 9 1.70 12.18 -11.02
CA GLY A 9 1.02 12.04 -9.74
C GLY A 9 1.94 11.30 -8.77
N PRO A 10 1.51 11.12 -7.51
CA PRO A 10 2.36 10.52 -6.46
C PRO A 10 2.75 9.04 -6.69
N GLY A 11 2.31 8.44 -7.79
CA GLY A 11 2.62 7.07 -8.17
C GLY A 11 1.65 6.06 -7.56
N LYS A 12 2.14 4.83 -7.39
CA LYS A 12 1.37 3.71 -6.83
C LYS A 12 1.15 3.91 -5.32
N GLY A 13 -0.10 3.77 -4.90
CA GLY A 13 -0.50 3.91 -3.51
C GLY A 13 -2.02 3.98 -3.36
N CYS A 14 -2.47 4.32 -2.17
CA CYS A 14 -3.88 4.53 -1.87
C CYS A 14 -4.24 6.00 -2.07
N HIS A 15 -5.26 6.25 -2.89
CA HIS A 15 -5.82 7.57 -3.17
C HIS A 15 -7.22 7.62 -2.57
N VAL A 16 -7.44 8.47 -1.58
CA VAL A 16 -8.74 8.61 -0.90
C VAL A 16 -9.31 9.99 -1.22
N PRO A 17 -10.42 10.10 -1.96
CA PRO A 17 -11.02 11.41 -2.25
C PRO A 17 -11.46 12.08 -0.94
N VAL A 18 -11.19 13.38 -0.83
CA VAL A 18 -11.53 14.20 0.34
C VAL A 18 -12.61 15.21 -0.01
N ALA A 19 -12.44 15.94 -1.13
CA ALA A 19 -13.38 16.96 -1.58
C ALA A 19 -13.31 17.13 -3.10
N LEU A 20 -14.41 17.60 -3.70
CA LEU A 20 -14.48 17.99 -5.10
C LEU A 20 -15.21 19.33 -5.20
N GLU A 21 -14.56 20.34 -5.78
CA GLU A 21 -15.16 21.64 -6.06
C GLU A 21 -14.91 22.00 -7.53
N GLY A 22 -15.98 22.15 -8.31
CA GLY A 22 -15.86 22.35 -9.76
C GLY A 22 -15.07 21.21 -10.40
N ASN A 23 -13.90 21.54 -10.96
CA ASN A 23 -12.98 20.56 -11.55
C ASN A 23 -11.84 20.15 -10.61
N THR A 24 -11.73 20.73 -9.41
CA THR A 24 -10.59 20.47 -8.53
C THR A 24 -10.90 19.34 -7.55
N LEU A 25 -10.16 18.23 -7.66
CA LEU A 25 -10.22 17.10 -6.74
C LEU A 25 -9.12 17.24 -5.68
N VAL A 26 -9.53 17.25 -4.41
CA VAL A 26 -8.62 17.08 -3.27
C VAL A 26 -8.67 15.62 -2.84
N TYR A 27 -7.50 14.99 -2.68
CA TYR A 27 -7.40 13.62 -2.23
C TYR A 27 -6.23 13.44 -1.25
N HIS A 28 -6.38 12.49 -0.34
CA HIS A 28 -5.30 12.04 0.52
C HIS A 28 -4.56 10.90 -0.16
N PHE A 29 -3.24 11.01 -0.29
CA PHE A 29 -2.41 9.96 -0.87
C PHE A 29 -1.51 9.33 0.16
N ARG A 30 -1.49 7.99 0.21
CA ARG A 30 -0.57 7.19 1.02
C ARG A 30 0.16 6.17 0.15
N SER A 31 1.40 5.88 0.48
CA SER A 31 2.18 4.80 -0.14
C SER A 31 3.03 4.10 0.92
N PRO A 32 3.66 2.96 0.62
CA PRO A 32 4.53 2.30 1.58
C PRO A 32 5.70 3.15 2.08
N VAL A 33 6.04 4.24 1.39
CA VAL A 33 7.11 5.17 1.75
C VAL A 33 6.61 6.56 2.15
N GLU A 34 5.29 6.78 2.22
CA GLU A 34 4.67 8.04 2.64
C GLU A 34 3.40 7.78 3.45
N SER A 35 3.33 8.25 4.70
CA SER A 35 2.17 8.00 5.57
C SER A 35 0.88 8.66 5.11
N GLY A 36 0.98 9.72 4.30
CA GLY A 36 -0.16 10.57 3.97
C GLY A 36 0.24 12.00 3.68
N ASP A 37 -0.22 12.56 2.58
CA ASP A 37 -0.30 14.01 2.37
C ASP A 37 -1.57 14.33 1.55
N LEU A 38 -2.05 15.56 1.66
CA LEU A 38 -3.10 16.07 0.77
C LEU A 38 -2.49 16.46 -0.57
N TRP A 39 -3.19 16.07 -1.62
CA TRP A 39 -2.89 16.39 -3.00
C TRP A 39 -4.11 16.99 -3.67
N MET A 40 -3.85 17.83 -4.67
CA MET A 40 -4.86 18.45 -5.51
C MET A 40 -4.55 18.16 -6.96
N CYS A 41 -5.57 17.85 -7.74
CA CYS A 41 -5.48 17.84 -9.20
C CYS A 41 -6.75 18.43 -9.80
N ASP A 42 -6.62 19.07 -10.96
CA ASP A 42 -7.76 19.50 -11.76
C ASP A 42 -8.16 18.36 -12.70
N GLY A 43 -9.46 18.04 -12.74
CA GLY A 43 -10.12 16.91 -13.42
C GLY A 43 -10.11 16.94 -14.94
N ALA A 44 -9.25 17.75 -15.57
CA ALA A 44 -8.84 17.46 -16.93
C ALA A 44 -7.91 16.24 -16.88
N ALA A 45 -8.09 15.28 -17.79
CA ALA A 45 -7.40 13.99 -17.79
C ALA A 45 -5.85 14.05 -17.71
N ASP A 46 -5.28 15.25 -17.89
CA ASP A 46 -3.85 15.57 -17.94
C ASP A 46 -3.38 16.60 -16.88
N GLY A 47 -4.22 16.96 -15.89
CA GLY A 47 -3.86 17.90 -14.83
C GLY A 47 -2.73 17.39 -13.94
N ALA A 48 -1.65 18.17 -13.79
CA ALA A 48 -0.56 17.84 -12.89
C ALA A 48 -1.04 17.84 -11.43
N ALA A 49 -0.75 16.77 -10.69
CA ALA A 49 -1.11 16.73 -9.27
C ALA A 49 -0.10 17.53 -8.45
N VAL A 50 -0.61 18.38 -7.56
CA VAL A 50 0.21 19.20 -6.66
C VAL A 50 0.03 18.69 -5.24
N ARG A 51 1.16 18.48 -4.55
CA ARG A 51 1.16 18.16 -3.12
C ARG A 51 0.94 19.45 -2.32
N VAL A 52 -0.05 19.44 -1.44
CA VAL A 52 -0.49 20.62 -0.67
C VAL A 52 0.09 20.62 0.74
N THR A 53 0.31 19.44 1.32
CA THR A 53 0.90 19.28 2.66
C THR A 53 2.21 18.51 2.60
N HIS A 54 3.03 18.67 3.64
CA HIS A 54 4.31 17.95 3.80
C HIS A 54 4.44 17.43 5.23
N THR A 55 3.57 16.49 5.59
CA THR A 55 3.43 16.00 6.97
C THR A 55 4.41 14.88 7.30
N PHE A 56 4.94 14.18 6.30
CA PHE A 56 5.83 13.04 6.52
C PHE A 56 7.32 13.45 6.53
N PRO A 57 8.08 13.20 7.62
CA PRO A 57 9.47 13.64 7.72
C PRO A 57 10.37 13.01 6.65
N PRO A 58 11.13 13.80 5.87
CA PRO A 58 12.03 13.27 4.82
C PRO A 58 13.05 12.25 5.35
N ALA A 59 13.55 12.45 6.57
CA ALA A 59 14.51 11.55 7.21
C ALA A 59 13.93 10.17 7.55
N VAL A 60 12.61 10.07 7.78
CA VAL A 60 11.92 8.79 7.97
C VAL A 60 11.64 8.16 6.62
N ARG A 61 11.12 8.93 5.66
CA ARG A 61 10.89 8.49 4.28
C ARG A 61 12.11 7.84 3.64
N ALA A 62 13.29 8.43 3.83
CA ALA A 62 14.55 7.91 3.29
C ALA A 62 14.95 6.52 3.83
N LYS A 63 14.35 6.08 4.94
CA LYS A 63 14.60 4.77 5.57
C LYS A 63 13.56 3.72 5.21
N LEU A 64 12.48 4.11 4.53
CA LEU A 64 11.43 3.19 4.13
C LEU A 64 11.74 2.60 2.76
N SER A 65 11.35 1.33 2.60
CA SER A 65 11.41 0.64 1.32
C SER A 65 10.02 0.13 0.99
N ALA A 66 9.64 0.27 -0.28
CA ALA A 66 8.38 -0.27 -0.74
C ALA A 66 8.42 -1.82 -0.69
N PRO A 67 7.37 -2.48 -0.21
CA PRO A 67 7.31 -3.93 -0.21
C PRO A 67 7.18 -4.46 -1.63
N GLN A 68 7.60 -5.71 -1.82
CA GLN A 68 7.28 -6.45 -3.02
C GLN A 68 5.87 -7.03 -2.91
N GLU A 69 5.06 -6.86 -3.95
CA GLU A 69 3.82 -7.64 -4.10
C GLU A 69 4.13 -9.05 -4.59
N LEU A 70 3.49 -10.02 -3.95
CA LEU A 70 3.63 -11.43 -4.21
C LEU A 70 2.27 -12.09 -4.31
N VAL A 71 2.27 -13.28 -4.91
CA VAL A 71 1.18 -14.24 -4.80
C VAL A 71 1.72 -15.47 -4.10
N VAL A 72 1.15 -15.82 -2.94
CA VAL A 72 1.54 -16.97 -2.13
C VAL A 72 0.32 -17.87 -1.97
N GLY A 73 0.38 -19.11 -2.46
CA GLY A 73 -0.76 -20.03 -2.43
C GLY A 73 -2.02 -19.48 -3.13
N GLY A 74 -1.84 -18.71 -4.20
CA GLY A 74 -2.95 -18.06 -4.92
C GLY A 74 -3.50 -16.80 -4.26
N ARG A 75 -2.94 -16.36 -3.13
CA ARG A 75 -3.38 -15.16 -2.39
C ARG A 75 -2.39 -14.02 -2.53
N HIS A 76 -2.89 -12.80 -2.64
CA HIS A 76 -2.04 -11.60 -2.65
C HIS A 76 -1.33 -11.43 -1.31
N ALA A 77 -0.07 -11.01 -1.33
CA ALA A 77 0.68 -10.63 -0.13
C ALA A 77 1.66 -9.50 -0.43
N LEU A 78 1.98 -8.69 0.59
CA LEU A 78 3.13 -7.78 0.52
C LEU A 78 4.29 -8.35 1.34
N LEU A 79 5.49 -8.33 0.78
CA LEU A 79 6.72 -8.73 1.45
C LEU A 79 7.61 -7.51 1.69
N TYR A 80 7.77 -7.16 2.96
CA TYR A 80 8.78 -6.21 3.41
C TYR A 80 10.09 -6.95 3.64
N ARG A 81 11.16 -6.44 3.03
CA ARG A 81 12.49 -7.02 3.15
C ARG A 81 13.32 -6.26 4.19
N PRO A 82 14.05 -6.97 5.05
CA PRO A 82 15.03 -6.34 5.90
C PRO A 82 16.25 -5.92 5.07
N PRO A 83 17.12 -5.04 5.62
CA PRO A 83 18.46 -4.85 5.07
C PRO A 83 19.21 -6.19 4.97
N PRO A 84 20.07 -6.38 3.97
CA PRO A 84 20.86 -7.61 3.84
C PRO A 84 21.75 -7.86 5.06
N SER A 85 21.85 -9.12 5.48
CA SER A 85 22.73 -9.56 6.56
C SER A 85 23.52 -10.83 6.18
N PRO A 86 24.76 -11.03 6.67
CA PRO A 86 25.47 -12.29 6.52
C PRO A 86 24.75 -13.40 7.31
N GLY A 87 24.05 -14.28 6.61
CA GLY A 87 23.40 -15.47 7.18
C GLY A 87 21.86 -15.44 7.10
N PRO A 88 21.19 -16.49 7.60
CA PRO A 88 19.73 -16.58 7.56
C PRO A 88 19.07 -15.46 8.37
N GLN A 89 18.08 -14.79 7.79
CA GLN A 89 17.27 -13.79 8.47
C GLN A 89 15.88 -14.36 8.79
N PRO A 90 15.34 -14.12 10.00
CA PRO A 90 14.05 -14.64 10.41
C PRO A 90 12.90 -14.02 9.61
N ALA A 91 11.76 -14.70 9.59
CA ALA A 91 10.54 -14.24 8.92
C ALA A 91 9.36 -14.15 9.90
N ILE A 92 8.50 -13.17 9.69
CA ILE A 92 7.23 -12.94 10.39
C ILE A 92 6.11 -12.98 9.36
N VAL A 93 5.05 -13.73 9.64
CA VAL A 93 3.77 -13.60 8.96
C VAL A 93 2.88 -12.71 9.82
N TRP A 94 2.51 -11.55 9.30
CA TRP A 94 1.69 -10.57 9.98
C TRP A 94 0.30 -10.53 9.34
N ALA A 95 -0.63 -11.30 9.89
CA ALA A 95 -2.01 -11.36 9.42
C ALA A 95 -2.85 -10.22 10.03
N HIS A 96 -3.74 -9.63 9.24
CA HIS A 96 -4.73 -8.68 9.76
C HIS A 96 -5.84 -9.41 10.54
N GLY A 97 -6.56 -8.68 11.39
CA GLY A 97 -7.75 -9.19 12.07
C GLY A 97 -9.00 -9.12 11.19
N GLY A 98 -10.08 -9.79 11.65
CA GLY A 98 -11.35 -9.95 10.92
C GLY A 98 -11.17 -10.67 9.57
N PRO A 99 -12.26 -11.10 8.92
CA PRO A 99 -12.15 -11.48 7.52
C PRO A 99 -12.14 -10.25 6.62
N MET A 100 -13.07 -9.31 6.85
CA MET A 100 -13.34 -8.17 5.97
C MET A 100 -12.37 -7.00 6.16
N ALA A 101 -11.08 -7.30 6.04
CA ALA A 101 -9.99 -6.33 6.00
C ALA A 101 -8.97 -6.76 4.95
N ALA A 102 -8.06 -5.86 4.58
CA ALA A 102 -6.94 -6.18 3.71
C ALA A 102 -5.78 -5.25 3.99
N PHE A 103 -4.56 -5.75 3.83
CA PHE A 103 -3.41 -4.90 3.65
C PHE A 103 -3.41 -4.35 2.23
N SER A 104 -3.47 -3.02 2.14
CA SER A 104 -3.32 -2.29 0.89
C SER A 104 -1.86 -1.89 0.65
N TYR A 105 -1.53 -1.48 -0.57
CA TYR A 105 -0.20 -0.97 -0.92
C TYR A 105 0.02 0.43 -0.34
N GLU A 106 0.15 0.53 0.98
CA GLU A 106 0.27 1.78 1.73
C GLU A 106 1.24 1.67 2.91
N TYR A 107 1.40 2.77 3.64
CA TYR A 107 2.31 2.84 4.77
C TYR A 107 1.85 1.92 5.90
N SER A 108 2.64 0.87 6.16
CA SER A 108 2.48 -0.02 7.30
C SER A 108 3.61 0.25 8.30
N PRO A 109 3.38 1.02 9.37
CA PRO A 109 4.43 1.37 10.33
C PRO A 109 4.98 0.12 11.03
N ILE A 110 4.12 -0.85 11.37
CA ILE A 110 4.53 -2.07 12.06
C ILE A 110 5.38 -2.95 11.15
N ALA A 111 4.93 -3.22 9.91
CA ALA A 111 5.69 -4.07 9.00
C ALA A 111 7.03 -3.44 8.61
N SER A 112 7.05 -2.12 8.38
CA SER A 112 8.28 -1.39 8.08
C SER A 112 9.26 -1.41 9.27
N TRP A 113 8.75 -1.22 10.49
CA TRP A 113 9.56 -1.29 11.70
C TRP A 113 10.13 -2.69 11.94
N LEU A 114 9.32 -3.73 11.85
CA LEU A 114 9.78 -5.12 11.97
C LEU A 114 10.83 -5.46 10.90
N ALA A 115 10.63 -5.02 9.65
CA ALA A 115 11.64 -5.19 8.60
C ALA A 115 12.94 -4.46 8.93
N SER A 116 12.86 -3.25 9.49
CA SER A 116 14.05 -2.50 9.93
C SER A 116 14.84 -3.20 11.05
N LEU A 117 14.18 -4.08 11.82
CA LEU A 117 14.81 -4.90 12.86
C LEU A 117 15.46 -6.19 12.32
N GLY A 118 15.43 -6.43 11.01
CA GLY A 118 16.09 -7.58 10.38
C GLY A 118 15.18 -8.75 10.02
N TYR A 119 13.86 -8.59 10.11
CA TYR A 119 12.89 -9.63 9.75
C TYR A 119 12.39 -9.48 8.30
N PHE A 120 12.22 -10.59 7.59
CA PHE A 120 11.27 -10.62 6.47
C PHE A 120 9.85 -10.54 7.04
N VAL A 121 9.02 -9.64 6.52
CA VAL A 121 7.63 -9.50 7.00
C VAL A 121 6.68 -9.71 5.83
N CYS A 122 5.94 -10.82 5.86
CA CYS A 122 4.91 -11.14 4.90
C CYS A 122 3.55 -10.73 5.48
N VAL A 123 2.82 -9.87 4.76
CA VAL A 123 1.45 -9.46 5.09
C VAL A 123 0.48 -10.00 4.04
N PRO A 124 -0.13 -11.18 4.28
CA PRO A 124 -1.03 -11.81 3.33
C PRO A 124 -2.45 -11.22 3.40
N ASN A 125 -3.13 -11.21 2.26
CA ASN A 125 -4.58 -11.01 2.15
C ASN A 125 -5.22 -12.37 1.88
N PHE A 126 -5.65 -13.03 2.95
CA PHE A 126 -6.17 -14.39 2.95
C PHE A 126 -7.67 -14.44 2.60
N ALA A 127 -8.30 -15.63 2.69
CA ALA A 127 -9.74 -15.79 2.46
C ALA A 127 -10.56 -14.85 3.38
N GLY A 128 -11.60 -14.21 2.83
CA GLY A 128 -12.34 -13.15 3.51
C GLY A 128 -11.81 -11.74 3.24
N SER A 129 -10.54 -11.59 2.80
CA SER A 129 -9.97 -10.26 2.56
C SER A 129 -10.71 -9.49 1.47
N VAL A 130 -10.88 -8.20 1.70
CA VAL A 130 -11.56 -7.30 0.74
C VAL A 130 -10.63 -6.84 -0.39
N GLY A 131 -11.20 -6.42 -1.52
CA GLY A 131 -10.46 -5.84 -2.65
C GLY A 131 -9.97 -6.84 -3.71
N PHE A 132 -10.25 -8.14 -3.56
CA PHE A 132 -9.78 -9.21 -4.46
C PHE A 132 -10.93 -10.02 -5.12
N GLY A 133 -12.13 -9.43 -5.16
CA GLY A 133 -13.34 -10.05 -5.71
C GLY A 133 -14.21 -10.70 -4.65
N VAL A 134 -15.52 -10.76 -4.95
CA VAL A 134 -16.56 -11.27 -4.04
C VAL A 134 -16.30 -12.73 -3.66
N ALA A 135 -15.86 -13.56 -4.62
CA ALA A 135 -15.54 -14.96 -4.36
C ALA A 135 -14.50 -15.14 -3.23
N LEU A 136 -13.42 -14.33 -3.19
CA LEU A 136 -12.44 -14.41 -2.10
C LEU A 136 -13.06 -14.01 -0.75
N MET A 137 -13.90 -12.97 -0.75
CA MET A 137 -14.54 -12.48 0.47
C MET A 137 -15.49 -13.53 1.07
N ASP A 138 -16.21 -14.25 0.21
CA ASP A 138 -17.23 -15.22 0.64
C ASP A 138 -16.64 -16.56 1.09
N GLU A 139 -15.41 -16.90 0.71
CA GLU A 139 -14.74 -18.16 1.11
C GLU A 139 -14.68 -18.39 2.63
N VAL A 140 -14.76 -17.34 3.44
CA VAL A 140 -14.74 -17.44 4.91
C VAL A 140 -16.12 -17.73 5.52
N LEU A 141 -17.20 -17.55 4.75
CA LEU A 141 -18.56 -17.71 5.25
C LEU A 141 -18.94 -19.19 5.42
N GLY A 142 -18.23 -20.12 4.77
CA GLY A 142 -18.45 -21.56 4.94
C GLY A 142 -19.68 -22.09 4.18
N ASP A 143 -20.35 -21.22 3.43
CA ASP A 143 -21.52 -21.52 2.62
C ASP A 143 -21.05 -22.10 1.28
N GLY A 144 -20.72 -23.39 1.27
CA GLY A 144 -20.39 -24.15 0.06
C GLY A 144 -21.54 -24.23 -0.94
#